data_AF-A0A9P4QI99-F1
#
_entry.id   AF-A0A9P4QI99-F1
#
_cell.length_a   1.000
_cell.length_b   1.000
_cell.length_c   1.000
_cell.angle_alpha   90.00
_cell.angle_beta   90.00
_cell.angle_gamma   90.00
#
_symmetry.space_group_name_H-M   'P 1'
#
loop_
_entity.id
_entity.type
_entity.pdbx_description
1 polymer ?
#
loop_
_entity_poly.entity_id
_entity_poly.type
_entity_poly.pdbx_seq_one_letter_code
_entity_poly.pdbx_strand_id
1 'polypeptide(L)'
;MGNGDIDSKEAKQEAEKYRLTVTAGPSYDTSLHKPVLVNTDGATYIENEFLRAKIKVRIRGYKGLPSSCPSSSPYFNDPMHTKDQYSVAFSFVPKQDLPSTNTVWGNDFDHPIRDRLPPGFNTAFRIVKEFIDPGLQCDAYADEPWLYGPSLSCWFAFRMGDKIGHKEDFAAPSEEDVMTEGADGDEAAQTRKGLDLPENSEKRRKFFLDATNRSKFTFEKGRVYQGDFYNPYLDFGKLAVKLPGFSLGVVKYIDGKTHCLRYVFKNRETGDLYFNVNMKLLFGDELQKALEEDRKTHRDGTASPRSQGPEEHKKSSDVGSQTPAALSKAHKPKPSANTVDPAKVDTTASEPDDEESVDEIVELLQNTATKDLRNSKIDIIKSLSD
;
A
#
# COMPACT_ATOMS: atom_id res chain seq x y z
N MET A 1 24.64 0.19 -25.64
CA MET A 1 24.75 -0.31 -24.25
C MET A 1 25.46 0.78 -23.47
N GLY A 2 24.80 1.53 -22.59
CA GLY A 2 25.52 2.62 -21.91
C GLY A 2 24.79 3.52 -20.93
N ASN A 3 23.52 3.89 -21.14
CA ASN A 3 22.84 4.84 -20.22
C ASN A 3 21.83 4.17 -19.28
N GLY A 4 21.12 3.12 -19.73
CA GLY A 4 20.09 2.47 -18.91
C GLY A 4 20.61 1.72 -17.68
N ASP A 5 21.86 1.26 -17.69
CA ASP A 5 22.44 0.49 -16.56
C ASP A 5 22.99 1.39 -15.44
N ILE A 6 23.48 2.59 -15.77
CA ILE A 6 24.02 3.56 -14.79
C ILE A 6 22.85 4.17 -14.01
N ASP A 7 21.83 4.63 -14.74
CA ASP A 7 20.59 5.19 -14.19
C ASP A 7 19.88 4.19 -13.24
N SER A 8 19.93 2.90 -13.57
CA SER A 8 19.37 1.83 -12.72
C SER A 8 20.15 1.54 -11.43
N LYS A 9 21.46 1.83 -11.40
CA LYS A 9 22.31 1.64 -10.22
C LYS A 9 22.23 2.82 -9.27
N GLU A 10 22.20 4.03 -9.80
CA GLU A 10 22.02 5.26 -9.02
C GLU A 10 20.63 5.29 -8.37
N ALA A 11 19.58 4.97 -9.14
CA ALA A 11 18.22 4.85 -8.59
C ALA A 11 18.12 3.76 -7.49
N LYS A 12 18.90 2.67 -7.59
CA LYS A 12 18.97 1.64 -6.54
C LYS A 12 19.67 2.15 -5.28
N GLN A 13 20.80 2.84 -5.40
CA GLN A 13 21.51 3.43 -4.26
C GLN A 13 20.68 4.53 -3.58
N GLU A 14 19.89 5.28 -4.34
CA GLU A 14 19.03 6.30 -3.79
C GLU A 14 17.82 5.69 -3.07
N ALA A 15 17.22 4.63 -3.62
CA ALA A 15 16.15 3.88 -2.96
C ALA A 15 16.59 3.23 -1.64
N GLU A 16 17.87 2.90 -1.48
CA GLU A 16 18.41 2.36 -0.22
C GLU A 16 18.33 3.35 0.95
N LYS A 17 18.22 4.66 0.67
CA LYS A 17 18.01 5.73 1.66
C LYS A 17 16.61 5.74 2.25
N TYR A 18 15.69 4.95 1.70
CA TYR A 18 14.28 4.91 2.11
C TYR A 18 13.87 3.52 2.59
N ARG A 19 12.97 3.45 3.56
CA ARG A 19 12.20 2.23 3.86
C ARG A 19 10.72 2.53 3.93
N LEU A 20 9.92 1.67 3.33
CA LEU A 20 8.48 1.79 3.39
C LEU A 20 7.96 1.30 4.75
N THR A 21 7.11 2.07 5.39
CA THR A 21 6.24 1.60 6.47
C THR A 21 4.80 1.70 6.03
N VAL A 22 3.99 0.73 6.46
CA VAL A 22 2.56 0.72 6.15
C VAL A 22 1.79 0.66 7.45
N THR A 23 0.86 1.58 7.62
CA THR A 23 -0.04 1.62 8.77
C THR A 23 -1.48 1.76 8.29
N ALA A 24 -2.44 1.35 9.11
CA ALA A 24 -3.86 1.55 8.83
C ALA A 24 -4.58 2.02 10.09
N GLY A 25 -5.57 2.89 9.92
CA GLY A 25 -6.22 3.56 11.04
C GLY A 25 -7.70 3.88 10.85
N PRO A 26 -8.42 4.12 11.96
CA PRO A 26 -9.83 4.48 11.98
C PRO A 26 -10.10 5.97 11.73
N SER A 27 -9.07 6.82 11.79
CA SER A 27 -9.14 8.28 11.63
C SER A 27 -7.83 8.84 11.04
N TYR A 28 -7.76 10.15 10.82
CA TYR A 28 -6.52 10.83 10.42
C TYR A 28 -5.48 10.92 11.55
N ASP A 29 -5.86 10.67 12.81
CA ASP A 29 -4.93 10.65 13.94
C ASP A 29 -4.04 9.40 13.86
N THR A 30 -2.78 9.63 13.43
CA THR A 30 -1.78 8.57 13.25
C THR A 30 -1.42 7.85 14.55
N SER A 31 -1.69 8.41 15.73
CA SER A 31 -1.46 7.71 16.99
C SER A 31 -2.41 6.53 17.22
N LEU A 32 -3.54 6.51 16.53
CA LEU A 32 -4.53 5.41 16.55
C LEU A 32 -4.25 4.35 15.48
N HIS A 33 -3.22 4.54 14.66
CA HIS A 33 -2.90 3.64 13.56
C HIS A 33 -2.14 2.42 14.04
N LYS A 34 -2.32 1.31 13.35
CA LYS A 34 -1.61 0.06 13.60
C LYS A 34 -0.70 -0.28 12.42
N PRO A 35 0.50 -0.85 12.67
CA PRO A 35 1.34 -1.40 11.61
C PRO A 35 0.60 -2.47 10.81
N VAL A 36 0.74 -2.44 9.49
CA VAL A 36 0.24 -3.48 8.58
C VAL A 36 1.35 -4.46 8.29
N LEU A 37 1.11 -5.76 8.52
CA LEU A 37 2.05 -6.83 8.20
C LEU A 37 2.00 -7.17 6.70
N VAL A 38 2.71 -6.38 5.90
CA VAL A 38 2.72 -6.47 4.44
C VAL A 38 3.10 -7.88 3.95
N ASN A 39 2.37 -8.37 2.94
CA ASN A 39 2.57 -9.69 2.31
C ASN A 39 2.42 -10.90 3.25
N THR A 40 1.86 -10.72 4.46
CA THR A 40 1.55 -11.82 5.38
C THR A 40 0.05 -12.13 5.37
N ASP A 41 -0.32 -13.26 5.95
CA ASP A 41 -1.74 -13.59 6.18
C ASP A 41 -2.38 -12.77 7.33
N GLY A 42 -1.57 -12.02 8.09
CA GLY A 42 -2.06 -11.18 9.20
C GLY A 42 -2.82 -9.96 8.72
N ALA A 43 -4.13 -9.93 8.98
CA ALA A 43 -4.96 -8.76 8.71
C ALA A 43 -4.91 -7.73 9.85
N THR A 44 -4.89 -6.44 9.48
CA THR A 44 -4.95 -5.33 10.42
C THR A 44 -6.41 -4.99 10.72
N TYR A 45 -6.83 -5.20 11.97
CA TYR A 45 -8.19 -4.88 12.40
C TYR A 45 -8.32 -3.42 12.84
N ILE A 46 -9.36 -2.77 12.31
CA ILE A 46 -9.74 -1.41 12.64
C ILE A 46 -11.23 -1.33 12.96
N GLU A 47 -11.60 -0.34 13.77
CA GLU A 47 -12.98 -0.12 14.17
C GLU A 47 -13.18 1.35 14.53
N ASN A 48 -14.28 1.95 14.07
CA ASN A 48 -14.75 3.27 14.48
C ASN A 48 -16.28 3.26 14.61
N GLU A 49 -16.91 4.43 14.67
CA GLU A 49 -18.37 4.55 14.77
C GLU A 49 -19.12 4.07 13.51
N PHE A 50 -18.47 4.09 12.34
CA PHE A 50 -19.08 3.75 11.05
C PHE A 50 -18.99 2.27 10.72
N LEU A 51 -17.85 1.63 10.97
CA LEU A 51 -17.62 0.23 10.56
C LEU A 51 -16.56 -0.50 11.40
N ARG A 52 -16.52 -1.82 11.21
CA ARG A 52 -15.40 -2.69 11.57
C ARG A 52 -14.73 -3.12 10.27
N ALA A 53 -13.40 -3.15 10.18
CA ALA A 53 -12.71 -3.68 9.01
C ALA A 53 -11.46 -4.49 9.33
N LYS A 54 -11.09 -5.38 8.40
CA LYS A 54 -9.85 -6.14 8.37
C LYS A 54 -9.14 -5.80 7.06
N ILE A 55 -7.94 -5.25 7.15
CA ILE A 55 -7.17 -4.73 6.00
C ILE A 55 -5.92 -5.57 5.79
N LYS A 56 -5.62 -5.89 4.53
CA LYS A 56 -4.35 -6.49 4.09
C LYS A 56 -3.73 -5.65 2.99
N VAL A 57 -2.41 -5.55 3.03
CA VAL A 57 -1.63 -4.83 2.01
C VAL A 57 -0.58 -5.78 1.45
N ARG A 58 -0.52 -5.85 0.12
CA ARG A 58 0.44 -6.67 -0.61
C ARG A 58 1.25 -5.77 -1.51
N ILE A 59 2.56 -5.93 -1.51
CA ILE A 59 3.49 -5.11 -2.29
C ILE A 59 4.53 -6.03 -2.90
N ARG A 60 4.61 -6.03 -4.23
CA ARG A 60 5.61 -6.80 -4.97
C ARG A 60 6.98 -6.17 -4.76
N GLY A 61 7.96 -6.99 -4.38
CA GLY A 61 9.32 -6.50 -4.09
C GLY A 61 9.37 -5.57 -2.89
N TYR A 62 8.55 -5.84 -1.86
CA TYR A 62 8.51 -5.06 -0.63
C TYR A 62 9.90 -4.94 0.01
N LYS A 63 10.28 -3.69 0.31
CA LYS A 63 11.53 -3.30 0.97
C LYS A 63 11.22 -2.28 2.08
N GLY A 64 10.58 -2.76 3.14
CA GLY A 64 10.09 -1.91 4.21
C GLY A 64 10.35 -2.44 5.61
N LEU A 65 9.68 -1.83 6.57
CA LEU A 65 9.63 -2.24 7.97
C LEU A 65 8.19 -2.60 8.37
N PRO A 66 7.98 -3.67 9.15
CA PRO A 66 9.00 -4.55 9.75
C PRO A 66 9.79 -5.38 8.73
N SER A 67 11.09 -5.57 8.96
CA SER A 67 11.95 -6.28 7.98
C SER A 67 11.69 -7.79 7.94
N SER A 68 10.94 -8.32 8.91
CA SER A 68 10.41 -9.68 8.91
C SER A 68 9.37 -9.94 7.82
N CYS A 69 8.71 -8.90 7.29
CA CYS A 69 7.66 -9.06 6.30
C CYS A 69 8.22 -9.57 4.96
N PRO A 70 7.57 -10.56 4.31
CA PRO A 70 8.05 -11.10 3.05
C PRO A 70 8.15 -10.03 1.96
N SER A 71 9.13 -10.19 1.05
CA SER A 71 9.27 -9.28 -0.10
C SER A 71 8.17 -9.46 -1.16
N SER A 72 7.37 -10.53 -1.10
CA SER A 72 6.27 -10.81 -2.03
C SER A 72 5.22 -11.70 -1.34
N SER A 73 4.01 -11.75 -1.90
CA SER A 73 2.89 -12.63 -1.46
C SER A 73 2.54 -13.66 -2.56
N PRO A 74 2.00 -14.84 -2.19
CA PRO A 74 1.42 -15.81 -3.14
C PRO A 74 0.37 -15.21 -4.08
N TYR A 75 -0.35 -14.18 -3.65
CA TYR A 75 -1.30 -13.40 -4.46
C TYR A 75 -0.75 -13.04 -5.84
N PHE A 76 0.53 -12.66 -5.91
CA PHE A 76 1.19 -12.21 -7.14
C PHE A 76 1.58 -13.33 -8.11
N ASN A 77 1.41 -14.58 -7.71
CA ASN A 77 1.63 -15.76 -8.55
C ASN A 77 0.37 -16.15 -9.33
N ASP A 78 -0.81 -15.67 -8.90
CA ASP A 78 -2.03 -15.91 -9.64
C ASP A 78 -1.98 -15.21 -11.02
N PRO A 79 -2.43 -15.87 -12.11
CA PRO A 79 -2.47 -15.28 -13.44
C PRO A 79 -3.10 -13.90 -13.51
N MET A 80 -4.15 -13.64 -12.71
CA MET A 80 -4.88 -12.37 -12.66
C MET A 80 -4.03 -11.22 -12.12
N HIS A 81 -3.01 -11.51 -11.30
CA HIS A 81 -2.21 -10.52 -10.56
C HIS A 81 -0.74 -10.50 -10.96
N THR A 82 -0.37 -11.17 -12.05
CA THR A 82 1.02 -11.23 -12.55
C THR A 82 1.62 -9.86 -12.87
N LYS A 83 0.79 -8.87 -13.24
CA LYS A 83 1.23 -7.50 -13.57
C LYS A 83 1.18 -6.55 -12.38
N ASP A 84 0.34 -6.85 -11.38
CA ASP A 84 0.10 -5.95 -10.26
C ASP A 84 1.36 -5.72 -9.44
N GLN A 85 1.52 -4.48 -8.98
CA GLN A 85 2.64 -4.09 -8.12
C GLN A 85 2.23 -4.04 -6.65
N TYR A 86 0.95 -3.77 -6.38
CA TYR A 86 0.42 -3.77 -5.02
C TYR A 86 -1.09 -4.04 -5.02
N SER A 87 -1.60 -4.37 -3.84
CA SER A 87 -3.01 -4.52 -3.51
C SER A 87 -3.27 -3.92 -2.12
N VAL A 88 -4.41 -3.23 -1.98
CA VAL A 88 -5.02 -2.89 -0.69
C VAL A 88 -6.37 -3.59 -0.65
N ALA A 89 -6.41 -4.73 0.04
CA ALA A 89 -7.60 -5.55 0.20
C ALA A 89 -8.21 -5.34 1.58
N PHE A 90 -9.53 -5.37 1.65
CA PHE A 90 -10.24 -5.18 2.90
C PHE A 90 -11.54 -5.97 2.95
N SER A 91 -11.95 -6.30 4.15
CA SER A 91 -13.30 -6.75 4.49
C SER A 91 -13.86 -5.82 5.54
N PHE A 92 -15.12 -5.42 5.44
CA PHE A 92 -15.74 -4.53 6.41
C PHE A 92 -17.20 -4.83 6.65
N VAL A 93 -17.68 -4.39 7.81
CA VAL A 93 -19.06 -4.52 8.26
C VAL A 93 -19.54 -3.16 8.77
N PRO A 94 -20.48 -2.50 8.07
CA PRO A 94 -21.05 -1.24 8.53
C PRO A 94 -21.81 -1.41 9.84
N LYS A 95 -21.66 -0.44 10.76
CA LYS A 95 -22.42 -0.33 12.01
C LYS A 95 -23.73 0.45 11.84
N GLN A 96 -23.83 1.17 10.74
CA GLN A 96 -24.99 1.89 10.25
C GLN A 96 -25.03 1.82 8.72
N ASP A 97 -26.16 2.16 8.13
CA ASP A 97 -26.28 2.22 6.68
C ASP A 97 -25.39 3.36 6.13
N LEU A 98 -24.56 3.05 5.15
CA LEU A 98 -23.66 4.02 4.51
C LEU A 98 -24.07 4.19 3.03
N PRO A 99 -24.82 5.25 2.66
CA PRO A 99 -25.18 5.51 1.27
C PRO A 99 -23.93 5.66 0.40
N SER A 100 -23.84 4.95 -0.73
CA SER A 100 -22.60 4.94 -1.52
C SER A 100 -22.37 6.18 -2.39
N THR A 101 -23.40 7.03 -2.56
CA THR A 101 -23.42 8.21 -3.44
C THR A 101 -22.16 9.07 -3.36
N ASN A 102 -21.71 9.35 -2.14
CA ASN A 102 -20.57 10.22 -1.84
C ASN A 102 -19.40 9.45 -1.22
N THR A 103 -19.42 8.13 -1.27
CA THR A 103 -18.28 7.32 -0.82
C THR A 103 -17.20 7.28 -1.88
N VAL A 104 -15.98 7.57 -1.46
CA VAL A 104 -14.82 7.65 -2.35
C VAL A 104 -13.70 6.75 -1.88
N TRP A 105 -12.90 6.31 -2.85
CA TRP A 105 -11.60 5.70 -2.65
C TRP A 105 -10.55 6.56 -3.36
N GLY A 106 -9.41 6.79 -2.72
CA GLY A 106 -8.32 7.52 -3.34
C GLY A 106 -7.33 8.09 -2.35
N ASN A 107 -6.63 9.14 -2.75
CA ASN A 107 -5.56 9.75 -1.98
C ASN A 107 -5.89 11.18 -1.58
N ASP A 108 -5.45 11.58 -0.38
CA ASP A 108 -5.56 12.95 0.09
C ASP A 108 -4.37 13.36 0.93
N PHE A 109 -4.19 14.68 1.05
CA PHE A 109 -3.14 15.32 1.82
C PHE A 109 -3.80 16.37 2.73
N ASP A 110 -3.25 16.52 3.93
CA ASP A 110 -3.67 17.53 4.92
C ASP A 110 -2.84 18.82 4.81
N HIS A 111 -2.11 18.97 3.71
CA HIS A 111 -1.27 20.13 3.43
C HIS A 111 -1.01 20.29 1.93
N PRO A 112 -0.68 21.51 1.45
CA PRO A 112 -0.48 21.76 0.03
C PRO A 112 0.76 21.04 -0.50
N ILE A 113 0.64 20.43 -1.68
CA ILE A 113 1.74 19.77 -2.41
C ILE A 113 2.07 20.43 -3.75
N ARG A 114 1.40 21.54 -4.09
CA ARG A 114 1.49 22.22 -5.39
C ARG A 114 2.90 22.65 -5.81
N ASP A 115 3.80 22.84 -4.86
CA ASP A 115 5.22 23.13 -5.09
C ASP A 115 6.06 21.90 -5.46
N ARG A 116 5.48 20.69 -5.36
CA ARG A 116 6.17 19.40 -5.56
C ARG A 116 5.54 18.52 -6.64
N LEU A 117 4.53 19.02 -7.34
CA LEU A 117 3.94 18.30 -8.46
C LEU A 117 4.96 18.18 -9.60
N PRO A 118 5.12 17.00 -10.21
CA PRO A 118 5.97 16.85 -11.39
C PRO A 118 5.51 17.76 -12.53
N PRO A 119 6.44 18.36 -13.30
CA PRO A 119 6.10 18.99 -14.57
C PRO A 119 5.28 18.03 -15.45
N GLY A 120 4.22 18.53 -16.07
CA GLY A 120 3.31 17.71 -16.87
C GLY A 120 2.26 16.90 -16.08
N PHE A 121 2.12 17.11 -14.76
CA PHE A 121 1.11 16.45 -13.92
C PHE A 121 -0.29 16.42 -14.56
N ASN A 122 -0.78 17.55 -15.07
CA ASN A 122 -2.12 17.63 -15.68
C ASN A 122 -2.26 16.74 -16.93
N THR A 123 -1.17 16.55 -17.69
CA THR A 123 -1.17 15.64 -18.85
C THR A 123 -1.14 14.19 -18.38
N ALA A 124 -0.30 13.85 -17.40
CA ALA A 124 -0.28 12.51 -16.80
C ALA A 124 -1.66 12.14 -16.22
N PHE A 125 -2.31 13.09 -15.52
CA PHE A 125 -3.66 12.90 -14.99
C PHE A 125 -4.70 12.68 -16.09
N ARG A 126 -4.60 13.39 -17.22
CA ARG A 126 -5.47 13.14 -18.38
C ARG A 126 -5.29 11.71 -18.92
N ILE A 127 -4.06 11.23 -19.04
CA ILE A 127 -3.77 9.84 -19.45
C ILE A 127 -4.39 8.85 -18.46
N VAL A 128 -4.26 9.09 -17.15
CA VAL A 128 -4.90 8.25 -16.12
C VAL A 128 -6.42 8.20 -16.33
N LYS A 129 -7.07 9.34 -16.56
CA LYS A 129 -8.52 9.38 -16.78
C LYS A 129 -8.96 8.68 -18.06
N GLU A 130 -8.19 8.83 -19.13
CA GLU A 130 -8.52 8.26 -20.44
C GLU A 130 -8.31 6.74 -20.49
N PHE A 131 -7.23 6.24 -19.87
CA PHE A 131 -6.78 4.86 -20.06
C PHE A 131 -6.90 3.96 -18.82
N ILE A 132 -7.09 4.52 -17.61
CA ILE A 132 -7.05 3.76 -16.36
C ILE A 132 -8.39 3.83 -15.62
N ASP A 133 -8.81 5.05 -15.25
CA ASP A 133 -10.04 5.24 -14.50
C ASP A 133 -10.71 6.59 -14.83
N PRO A 134 -11.78 6.60 -15.64
CA PRO A 134 -12.48 7.83 -16.00
C PRO A 134 -13.26 8.45 -14.83
N GLY A 135 -13.49 7.69 -13.76
CA GLY A 135 -14.16 8.13 -12.54
C GLY A 135 -13.27 8.99 -11.64
N LEU A 136 -11.95 9.01 -11.87
CA LEU A 136 -11.03 9.81 -11.08
C LEU A 136 -11.24 11.31 -11.30
N GLN A 137 -11.24 12.02 -10.18
CA GLN A 137 -11.25 13.46 -10.06
C GLN A 137 -10.13 13.86 -9.12
N CYS A 138 -9.58 15.05 -9.31
CA CYS A 138 -8.44 15.52 -8.57
C CYS A 138 -8.51 17.03 -8.42
N ASP A 139 -8.10 17.52 -7.25
CA ASP A 139 -7.64 18.88 -7.07
C ASP A 139 -6.26 18.84 -6.42
N ALA A 140 -5.21 18.80 -7.25
CA ALA A 140 -3.83 18.71 -6.79
C ALA A 140 -3.27 20.06 -6.30
N TYR A 141 -3.97 21.17 -6.57
CA TYR A 141 -3.51 22.53 -6.29
C TYR A 141 -4.20 23.15 -5.07
N ALA A 142 -5.18 22.46 -4.47
CA ALA A 142 -5.81 22.85 -3.22
C ALA A 142 -4.83 22.90 -2.04
N ASP A 143 -5.25 23.55 -0.95
CA ASP A 143 -4.50 23.54 0.31
C ASP A 143 -4.58 22.17 1.01
N GLU A 144 -5.65 21.41 0.76
CA GLU A 144 -5.79 19.99 1.09
C GLU A 144 -6.02 19.20 -0.21
N PRO A 145 -4.93 18.88 -0.94
CA PRO A 145 -4.99 18.18 -2.21
C PRO A 145 -5.65 16.82 -2.11
N TRP A 146 -6.37 16.43 -3.16
CA TRP A 146 -7.01 15.12 -3.23
C TRP A 146 -7.08 14.55 -4.64
N LEU A 147 -7.16 13.22 -4.72
CA LEU A 147 -7.36 12.42 -5.92
C LEU A 147 -8.35 11.30 -5.54
N TYR A 148 -9.60 11.40 -5.97
CA TYR A 148 -10.67 10.48 -5.60
C TYR A 148 -11.39 9.92 -6.80
N GLY A 149 -11.86 8.68 -6.70
CA GLY A 149 -12.95 8.18 -7.52
C GLY A 149 -14.07 7.60 -6.64
N PRO A 150 -15.27 7.36 -7.21
CA PRO A 150 -16.31 6.66 -6.47
C PRO A 150 -15.82 5.28 -6.01
N SER A 151 -16.07 4.93 -4.75
CA SER A 151 -15.50 3.73 -4.11
C SER A 151 -15.72 2.45 -4.93
N LEU A 152 -16.97 2.15 -5.28
CA LEU A 152 -17.38 0.95 -6.02
C LEU A 152 -16.89 0.92 -7.49
N SER A 153 -16.49 2.08 -8.04
CA SER A 153 -15.83 2.15 -9.35
C SER A 153 -14.32 2.01 -9.28
N CYS A 154 -13.69 2.31 -8.14
CA CYS A 154 -12.23 2.21 -8.01
C CYS A 154 -11.75 0.81 -7.64
N TRP A 155 -12.50 0.09 -6.80
CA TRP A 155 -12.11 -1.28 -6.42
C TRP A 155 -12.08 -2.19 -7.65
N PHE A 156 -11.12 -3.10 -7.74
CA PHE A 156 -10.97 -4.02 -8.87
C PHE A 156 -11.55 -5.41 -8.58
N ALA A 157 -11.88 -5.69 -7.32
CA ALA A 157 -12.77 -6.78 -6.92
C ALA A 157 -13.74 -6.28 -5.85
N PHE A 158 -14.95 -6.85 -5.82
CA PHE A 158 -15.99 -6.50 -4.86
C PHE A 158 -16.87 -7.71 -4.57
N ARG A 159 -17.11 -7.99 -3.28
CA ARG A 159 -17.98 -9.09 -2.83
C ARG A 159 -18.95 -8.61 -1.77
N MET A 160 -20.16 -9.15 -1.82
CA MET A 160 -21.19 -8.97 -0.80
C MET A 160 -21.40 -10.28 -0.05
N GLY A 161 -21.23 -10.28 1.26
CA GLY A 161 -21.61 -11.39 2.12
C GLY A 161 -22.99 -11.18 2.76
N ASP A 162 -23.41 -12.14 3.56
CA ASP A 162 -24.62 -12.04 4.37
C ASP A 162 -24.45 -11.07 5.56
N LYS A 163 -25.57 -10.77 6.24
CA LYS A 163 -25.58 -9.96 7.46
C LYS A 163 -25.12 -10.80 8.65
N ILE A 164 -24.29 -10.19 9.49
CA ILE A 164 -23.76 -10.83 10.70
C ILE A 164 -24.07 -10.01 11.95
N GLY A 165 -23.97 -10.66 13.11
CA GLY A 165 -24.14 -10.00 14.39
C GLY A 165 -23.05 -8.96 14.67
N HIS A 166 -23.35 -7.95 15.49
CA HIS A 166 -22.40 -6.88 15.84
C HIS A 166 -21.10 -7.41 16.48
N LYS A 167 -21.16 -8.52 17.21
CA LYS A 167 -20.00 -9.15 17.88
C LYS A 167 -19.44 -10.35 17.12
N GLU A 168 -20.08 -10.73 16.03
CA GLU A 168 -19.66 -11.86 15.22
C GLU A 168 -18.41 -11.47 14.43
N ASP A 169 -17.46 -12.39 14.33
CA ASP A 169 -16.26 -12.18 13.52
C ASP A 169 -16.58 -12.37 12.03
N PHE A 170 -15.73 -11.82 11.16
CA PHE A 170 -15.87 -11.92 9.72
C PHE A 170 -14.52 -12.22 9.06
N ALA A 171 -14.54 -12.89 7.91
CA ALA A 171 -13.32 -13.23 7.20
C ALA A 171 -12.53 -11.98 6.80
N ALA A 172 -11.20 -12.06 6.89
CA ALA A 172 -10.32 -11.13 6.21
C ALA A 172 -10.23 -11.48 4.72
N PRO A 173 -9.68 -10.60 3.86
CA PRO A 173 -9.34 -10.97 2.49
C PRO A 173 -8.39 -12.18 2.46
N SER A 174 -8.63 -13.14 1.57
CA SER A 174 -7.79 -14.35 1.42
C SER A 174 -6.42 -14.00 0.82
N GLU A 175 -5.36 -14.72 1.23
CA GLU A 175 -4.05 -14.69 0.57
C GLU A 175 -3.93 -15.71 -0.57
N GLU A 176 -4.75 -16.77 -0.52
CA GLU A 176 -4.64 -17.92 -1.44
C GLU A 176 -5.68 -17.83 -2.56
N ASP A 177 -6.91 -17.43 -2.21
CA ASP A 177 -8.01 -17.30 -3.17
C ASP A 177 -8.08 -15.88 -3.68
N VAL A 178 -7.98 -15.74 -5.00
CA VAL A 178 -8.20 -14.44 -5.66
C VAL A 178 -9.63 -13.97 -5.41
N MET A 179 -9.74 -12.74 -4.92
CA MET A 179 -11.03 -12.10 -4.76
C MET A 179 -11.64 -11.82 -6.13
N THR A 180 -12.77 -12.43 -6.41
CA THR A 180 -13.54 -12.20 -7.63
C THR A 180 -14.82 -11.42 -7.33
N GLU A 181 -15.39 -10.79 -8.34
CA GLU A 181 -16.72 -10.17 -8.25
C GLU A 181 -17.77 -11.19 -7.79
N GLY A 182 -18.68 -10.80 -6.90
CA GLY A 182 -19.85 -11.62 -6.64
C GLY A 182 -20.50 -11.40 -5.28
N ALA A 183 -21.05 -12.49 -4.76
CA ALA A 183 -21.67 -12.55 -3.45
C ALA A 183 -21.41 -13.91 -2.79
N ASP A 184 -21.42 -13.92 -1.46
CA ASP A 184 -21.28 -15.09 -0.60
C ASP A 184 -22.55 -15.22 0.25
N GLY A 185 -23.35 -16.26 -0.03
CA GLY A 185 -24.64 -16.49 0.62
C GLY A 185 -25.85 -16.11 -0.25
N ASP A 186 -26.99 -16.77 0.01
CA ASP A 186 -28.21 -16.63 -0.80
C ASP A 186 -28.84 -15.24 -0.66
N GLU A 187 -28.82 -14.66 0.55
CA GLU A 187 -29.37 -13.32 0.79
C GLU A 187 -28.54 -12.25 0.06
N ALA A 188 -27.21 -12.34 0.15
CA ALA A 188 -26.31 -11.46 -0.56
C ALA A 188 -26.47 -11.57 -2.09
N ALA A 189 -26.56 -12.79 -2.63
CA ALA A 189 -26.79 -13.02 -4.05
C ALA A 189 -28.13 -12.44 -4.53
N GLN A 190 -29.20 -12.62 -3.75
CA GLN A 190 -30.51 -12.07 -4.07
C GLN A 190 -30.52 -10.53 -4.01
N THR A 191 -29.81 -9.95 -3.04
CA THR A 191 -29.65 -8.48 -2.92
C THR A 191 -28.89 -7.92 -4.12
N ARG A 192 -27.78 -8.57 -4.50
CA ARG A 192 -26.97 -8.22 -5.66
C ARG A 192 -27.80 -8.22 -6.95
N LYS A 193 -28.61 -9.26 -7.13
CA LYS A 193 -29.53 -9.39 -8.27
C LYS A 193 -30.62 -8.32 -8.27
N GLY A 194 -31.19 -8.00 -7.11
CA GLY A 194 -32.21 -6.95 -6.98
C GLY A 194 -31.70 -5.54 -7.24
N LEU A 195 -30.38 -5.33 -7.14
CA LEU A 195 -29.69 -4.07 -7.47
C LEU A 195 -29.14 -4.02 -8.90
N ASP A 196 -29.41 -5.07 -9.71
CA ASP A 196 -28.90 -5.23 -11.07
C ASP A 196 -27.37 -5.08 -11.18
N LEU A 197 -26.63 -5.55 -10.16
CA LEU A 197 -25.18 -5.40 -10.16
C LEU A 197 -24.52 -6.33 -11.20
N PRO A 198 -23.67 -5.80 -12.09
CA PRO A 198 -23.03 -6.63 -13.12
C PRO A 198 -22.13 -7.72 -12.55
N GLU A 199 -22.15 -8.93 -13.12
CA GLU A 199 -21.36 -10.09 -12.65
C GLU A 199 -19.84 -9.97 -12.86
N ASN A 200 -19.38 -8.99 -13.65
CA ASN A 200 -17.96 -8.79 -13.94
C ASN A 200 -17.50 -7.44 -13.38
N SER A 201 -16.30 -7.42 -12.79
CA SER A 201 -15.71 -6.24 -12.18
C SER A 201 -15.63 -5.03 -13.10
N GLU A 202 -15.21 -5.18 -14.36
CA GLU A 202 -15.12 -4.06 -15.31
C GLU A 202 -16.49 -3.42 -15.55
N LYS A 203 -17.52 -4.26 -15.70
CA LYS A 203 -18.91 -3.79 -15.88
C LYS A 203 -19.43 -3.15 -14.59
N ARG A 204 -19.14 -3.71 -13.40
CA ARG A 204 -19.50 -3.12 -12.11
C ARG A 204 -18.85 -1.75 -11.94
N ARG A 205 -17.56 -1.64 -12.23
CA ARG A 205 -16.83 -0.37 -12.16
C ARG A 205 -17.47 0.69 -13.06
N LYS A 206 -17.77 0.33 -14.31
CA LYS A 206 -18.48 1.20 -15.26
C LYS A 206 -19.89 1.56 -14.79
N PHE A 207 -20.64 0.61 -14.23
CA PHE A 207 -21.98 0.82 -13.69
C PHE A 207 -22.00 1.90 -12.60
N PHE A 208 -21.00 1.90 -11.72
CA PHE A 208 -20.89 2.89 -10.64
C PHE A 208 -20.24 4.22 -11.03
N LEU A 209 -19.87 4.42 -12.31
CA LEU A 209 -19.55 5.77 -12.82
C LEU A 209 -20.80 6.67 -12.90
N ASP A 210 -21.99 6.08 -13.00
CA ASP A 210 -23.27 6.80 -12.98
C ASP A 210 -23.71 7.13 -11.54
N ALA A 211 -23.99 8.41 -11.28
CA ALA A 211 -24.47 8.88 -9.98
C ALA A 211 -25.82 8.26 -9.58
N THR A 212 -26.69 8.01 -10.54
CA THR A 212 -28.00 7.38 -10.32
C THR A 212 -27.83 5.97 -9.78
N ASN A 213 -26.89 5.20 -10.33
CA ASN A 213 -26.61 3.85 -9.86
C ASN A 213 -25.99 3.85 -8.45
N ARG A 214 -25.08 4.79 -8.17
CA ARG A 214 -24.55 4.97 -6.81
C ARG A 214 -25.65 5.31 -5.80
N SER A 215 -26.60 6.15 -6.18
CA SER A 215 -27.70 6.55 -5.29
C SER A 215 -28.62 5.39 -4.88
N LYS A 216 -28.65 4.30 -5.66
CA LYS A 216 -29.43 3.10 -5.36
C LYS A 216 -28.70 2.13 -4.42
N PHE A 217 -27.39 2.26 -4.28
CA PHE A 217 -26.58 1.33 -3.49
C PHE A 217 -26.26 1.92 -2.11
N THR A 218 -26.54 1.14 -1.07
CA THR A 218 -26.21 1.43 0.32
C THR A 218 -25.40 0.28 0.88
N PHE A 219 -24.29 0.58 1.57
CA PHE A 219 -23.62 -0.43 2.39
C PHE A 219 -24.49 -0.65 3.64
N GLU A 220 -25.21 -1.75 3.67
CA GLU A 220 -26.19 -2.05 4.71
C GLU A 220 -25.52 -2.36 6.04
N LYS A 221 -26.11 -1.85 7.12
CA LYS A 221 -25.75 -2.18 8.49
C LYS A 221 -25.69 -3.70 8.68
N GLY A 222 -24.58 -4.17 9.23
CA GLY A 222 -24.35 -5.57 9.56
C GLY A 222 -23.96 -6.45 8.38
N ARG A 223 -24.04 -5.98 7.12
CA ARG A 223 -23.63 -6.78 5.96
C ARG A 223 -22.11 -6.82 5.83
N VAL A 224 -21.57 -8.00 5.53
CA VAL A 224 -20.15 -8.15 5.19
C VAL A 224 -19.91 -7.69 3.76
N TYR A 225 -18.91 -6.84 3.56
CA TYR A 225 -18.43 -6.45 2.24
C TYR A 225 -16.93 -6.74 2.14
N GLN A 226 -16.47 -7.10 0.95
CA GLN A 226 -15.06 -7.19 0.65
C GLN A 226 -14.73 -6.40 -0.61
N GLY A 227 -13.53 -5.84 -0.65
CA GLY A 227 -13.02 -5.17 -1.83
C GLY A 227 -11.51 -5.30 -1.92
N ASP A 228 -11.00 -5.17 -3.14
CA ASP A 228 -9.56 -5.14 -3.41
C ASP A 228 -9.25 -4.03 -4.40
N PHE A 229 -8.28 -3.17 -4.05
CA PHE A 229 -7.73 -2.16 -4.94
C PHE A 229 -6.29 -2.52 -5.29
N TYR A 230 -6.08 -3.03 -6.49
CA TYR A 230 -4.78 -3.44 -7.01
C TYR A 230 -4.53 -2.84 -8.38
N ASN A 231 -3.27 -2.53 -8.69
CA ASN A 231 -2.89 -2.08 -10.03
C ASN A 231 -1.37 -2.18 -10.26
N PRO A 232 -0.93 -2.06 -11.53
CA PRO A 232 0.49 -2.13 -11.88
C PRO A 232 1.22 -0.77 -11.77
N TYR A 233 0.55 0.30 -11.34
CA TYR A 233 1.00 1.66 -11.63
C TYR A 233 1.96 2.28 -10.60
N LEU A 234 2.10 1.70 -9.40
CA LEU A 234 3.04 2.17 -8.39
C LEU A 234 4.06 1.09 -8.05
N ASP A 235 5.32 1.31 -8.41
CA ASP A 235 6.44 0.42 -8.07
C ASP A 235 7.17 0.98 -6.85
N PHE A 236 6.77 0.51 -5.66
CA PHE A 236 7.39 0.90 -4.40
C PHE A 236 8.85 0.44 -4.27
N GLY A 237 9.24 -0.63 -4.97
CA GLY A 237 10.60 -1.16 -4.93
C GLY A 237 11.61 -0.30 -5.70
N LYS A 238 11.13 0.44 -6.71
CA LYS A 238 11.91 1.39 -7.52
C LYS A 238 11.53 2.85 -7.30
N LEU A 239 10.57 3.14 -6.43
CA LEU A 239 10.01 4.48 -6.21
C LEU A 239 9.63 5.14 -7.55
N ALA A 240 8.82 4.44 -8.33
CA ALA A 240 8.43 4.87 -9.67
C ALA A 240 6.93 4.76 -9.91
N VAL A 241 6.40 5.73 -10.65
CA VAL A 241 5.05 5.69 -11.22
C VAL A 241 5.15 5.10 -12.63
N LYS A 242 4.39 4.04 -12.88
CA LYS A 242 4.26 3.38 -14.18
C LYS A 242 2.92 3.77 -14.77
N LEU A 243 2.93 4.37 -15.94
CA LEU A 243 1.72 4.69 -16.70
C LEU A 243 1.79 4.01 -18.07
N PRO A 244 0.67 3.89 -18.81
CA PRO A 244 0.72 3.41 -20.19
C PRO A 244 1.81 4.17 -20.95
N GLY A 245 2.71 3.45 -21.61
CA GLY A 245 3.77 4.00 -22.45
C GLY A 245 5.01 4.58 -21.77
N PHE A 246 5.02 4.82 -20.45
CA PHE A 246 6.21 5.37 -19.76
C PHE A 246 6.31 5.02 -18.27
N SER A 247 7.51 5.24 -17.70
CA SER A 247 7.78 5.08 -16.27
C SER A 247 8.54 6.31 -15.78
N LEU A 248 8.12 6.90 -14.66
CA LEU A 248 8.72 8.07 -14.05
C LEU A 248 9.24 7.72 -12.65
N GLY A 249 10.55 7.91 -12.42
CA GLY A 249 11.11 7.88 -11.07
C GLY A 249 10.62 9.08 -10.26
N VAL A 250 10.07 8.84 -9.07
CA VAL A 250 9.46 9.90 -8.24
C VAL A 250 10.31 10.36 -7.06
N VAL A 251 11.52 9.81 -6.90
CA VAL A 251 12.41 10.12 -5.77
C VAL A 251 12.67 11.62 -5.62
N LYS A 252 12.92 12.34 -6.72
CA LYS A 252 13.12 13.80 -6.70
C LYS A 252 11.91 14.62 -6.25
N TYR A 253 10.72 14.03 -6.26
CA TYR A 253 9.47 14.66 -5.82
C TYR A 253 9.06 14.21 -4.42
N ILE A 254 9.84 13.33 -3.76
CA ILE A 254 9.60 12.84 -2.41
C ILE A 254 10.39 13.67 -1.41
N ASP A 255 9.69 14.25 -0.44
CA ASP A 255 10.29 15.00 0.67
C ASP A 255 9.42 14.94 1.94
N GLY A 256 9.75 15.78 2.93
CA GLY A 256 8.98 15.90 4.17
C GLY A 256 7.48 16.20 4.00
N LYS A 257 7.00 16.67 2.83
CA LYS A 257 5.57 16.85 2.54
C LYS A 257 4.99 15.62 1.81
N THR A 258 5.68 15.12 0.80
CA THR A 258 5.12 14.12 -0.14
C THR A 258 5.48 12.67 0.16
N HIS A 259 6.26 12.40 1.21
CA HIS A 259 6.73 11.05 1.58
C HIS A 259 5.65 10.10 2.14
N CYS A 260 4.39 10.54 2.26
CA CYS A 260 3.28 9.69 2.70
C CYS A 260 2.19 9.63 1.64
N LEU A 261 1.96 8.44 1.09
CA LEU A 261 0.82 8.15 0.24
C LEU A 261 -0.31 7.57 1.11
N ARG A 262 -1.32 8.37 1.40
CA ARG A 262 -2.48 7.97 2.21
C ARG A 262 -3.63 7.55 1.29
N TYR A 263 -4.11 6.32 1.42
CA TYR A 263 -5.35 5.85 0.83
C TYR A 263 -6.50 6.03 1.81
N VAL A 264 -7.64 6.55 1.38
CA VAL A 264 -8.83 6.75 2.21
C VAL A 264 -10.05 6.06 1.61
N PHE A 265 -10.84 5.42 2.47
CA PHE A 265 -12.26 5.13 2.22
C PHE A 265 -13.08 6.06 3.11
N LYS A 266 -13.80 7.02 2.50
CA LYS A 266 -14.53 8.05 3.24
C LYS A 266 -15.80 8.48 2.53
N ASN A 267 -16.68 9.17 3.25
CA ASN A 267 -17.68 10.03 2.65
C ASN A 267 -17.07 11.42 2.38
N ARG A 268 -17.02 11.84 1.12
CA ARG A 268 -16.42 13.13 0.75
C ARG A 268 -17.26 14.35 1.13
N GLU A 269 -18.57 14.17 1.32
CA GLU A 269 -19.49 15.28 1.62
C GLU A 269 -19.50 15.61 3.11
N THR A 270 -19.58 14.58 3.96
CA THR A 270 -19.56 14.76 5.42
C THR A 270 -18.15 14.83 6.00
N GLY A 271 -17.17 14.28 5.28
CA GLY A 271 -15.80 14.12 5.76
C GLY A 271 -15.58 12.84 6.57
N ASP A 272 -16.63 12.04 6.80
CA ASP A 272 -16.58 10.82 7.61
C ASP A 272 -15.57 9.82 7.05
N LEU A 273 -14.47 9.63 7.77
CA LEU A 273 -13.43 8.68 7.41
C LEU A 273 -13.81 7.30 7.94
N TYR A 274 -14.00 6.35 7.02
CA TYR A 274 -14.29 4.97 7.40
C TYR A 274 -13.01 4.24 7.75
N PHE A 275 -11.96 4.40 6.94
CA PHE A 275 -10.60 4.00 7.26
C PHE A 275 -9.56 4.60 6.31
N ASN A 276 -8.30 4.55 6.72
CA ASN A 276 -7.18 4.86 5.84
C ASN A 276 -6.03 3.84 5.93
N VAL A 277 -5.18 3.87 4.91
CA VAL A 277 -3.92 3.13 4.84
C VAL A 277 -2.82 4.10 4.43
N ASN A 278 -1.82 4.28 5.29
CA ASN A 278 -0.70 5.19 5.06
C ASN A 278 0.53 4.38 4.63
N MET A 279 1.02 4.65 3.42
CA MET A 279 2.27 4.12 2.89
C MET A 279 3.33 5.21 2.97
N LYS A 280 4.16 5.16 4.02
CA LYS A 280 5.12 6.22 4.37
C LYS A 280 6.55 5.79 4.09
N LEU A 281 7.30 6.61 3.36
CA LEU A 281 8.73 6.44 3.15
C LEU A 281 9.49 7.08 4.31
N LEU A 282 10.18 6.26 5.09
CA LEU A 282 11.09 6.71 6.13
C LEU A 282 12.45 7.03 5.53
N PHE A 283 13.05 8.15 5.94
CA PHE A 283 14.41 8.56 5.58
C PHE A 283 15.05 9.33 6.75
N GLY A 284 16.35 9.63 6.65
CA GLY A 284 17.08 10.40 7.67
C GLY A 284 17.03 9.77 9.07
N ASP A 285 16.86 10.60 10.09
CA ASP A 285 16.84 10.17 11.50
C ASP A 285 15.66 9.27 11.84
N GLU A 286 14.50 9.48 11.21
CA GLU A 286 13.31 8.63 11.41
C GLU A 286 13.60 7.20 10.96
N LEU A 287 14.25 7.04 9.81
CA LEU A 287 14.68 5.74 9.32
C LEU A 287 15.68 5.07 10.27
N GLN A 288 16.68 5.80 10.78
CA GLN A 288 17.68 5.21 11.68
C GLN A 288 17.06 4.67 12.96
N LYS A 289 16.11 5.42 13.55
CA LYS A 289 15.37 4.98 14.74
C LYS A 289 14.54 3.74 14.46
N ALA A 290 13.75 3.75 13.39
CA ALA A 290 12.90 2.61 13.01
C ALA A 290 13.73 1.34 12.74
N LEU A 291 14.88 1.48 12.08
CA LEU A 291 15.81 0.36 11.85
C LEU A 291 16.38 -0.21 13.16
N GLU A 292 16.62 0.62 14.17
CA GLU A 292 17.10 0.14 15.46
C GLU A 292 16.02 -0.59 16.26
N GLU A 293 14.79 -0.09 16.24
CA GLU A 293 13.62 -0.72 16.86
C GLU A 293 13.30 -2.08 16.21
N ASP A 294 13.33 -2.15 14.89
CA ASP A 294 13.15 -3.39 14.14
C ASP A 294 14.21 -4.43 14.51
N ARG A 295 15.49 -4.03 14.57
CA ARG A 295 16.59 -4.92 15.01
C ARG A 295 16.42 -5.43 16.45
N LYS A 296 15.89 -4.62 17.37
CA LYS A 296 15.62 -5.02 18.76
C LYS A 296 14.50 -6.07 18.80
N THR A 297 13.41 -5.83 18.08
CA THR A 297 12.27 -6.75 17.99
C THR A 297 12.69 -8.13 17.48
N HIS A 298 13.59 -8.18 16.49
CA HIS A 298 14.16 -9.44 15.99
C HIS A 298 15.05 -10.18 17.00
N ARG A 299 15.75 -9.47 17.87
CA ARG A 299 16.59 -10.06 18.93
C ARG A 299 15.75 -10.62 20.07
N ASP A 300 14.68 -9.94 20.43
CA ASP A 300 13.81 -10.36 21.55
C ASP A 300 12.84 -11.48 21.12
N GLY A 301 12.42 -11.52 19.84
CA GLY A 301 11.56 -12.57 19.28
C GLY A 301 12.23 -13.93 19.04
N THR A 302 13.57 -14.03 19.17
CA THR A 302 14.31 -15.31 19.08
C THR A 302 14.52 -15.99 20.44
N ALA A 303 14.04 -15.41 21.54
CA ALA A 303 13.97 -16.07 22.83
C ALA A 303 12.64 -16.84 22.96
N SER A 304 12.59 -18.07 22.45
CA SER A 304 11.45 -18.97 22.69
C SER A 304 11.14 -19.13 24.19
N PRO A 305 9.86 -19.12 24.60
CA PRO A 305 9.49 -19.53 25.95
C PRO A 305 9.73 -21.03 26.10
N ARG A 306 10.54 -21.43 27.08
CA ARG A 306 10.63 -22.81 27.54
C ARG A 306 9.26 -23.22 28.12
N SER A 307 8.45 -23.92 27.35
CA SER A 307 7.44 -24.86 27.85
C SER A 307 8.09 -26.22 28.04
N GLN A 308 7.79 -27.10 28.99
CA GLN A 308 7.05 -27.11 30.27
C GLN A 308 7.58 -28.39 30.98
N GLY A 309 7.43 -28.51 32.31
CA GLY A 309 7.58 -29.81 32.99
C GLY A 309 6.56 -30.86 32.49
N PRO A 310 6.68 -32.15 32.87
CA PRO A 310 6.24 -32.53 34.21
C PRO A 310 7.10 -33.60 34.92
N GLU A 311 6.86 -33.72 36.23
CA GLU A 311 7.36 -34.76 37.13
C GLU A 311 6.96 -36.18 36.69
N GLU A 312 7.87 -37.15 36.84
CA GLU A 312 7.50 -38.51 37.26
C GLU A 312 8.69 -39.25 37.93
N HIS A 313 8.38 -39.91 39.05
CA HIS A 313 9.28 -40.67 39.90
C HIS A 313 9.64 -42.06 39.34
N LYS A 314 10.93 -42.45 39.40
CA LYS A 314 11.37 -43.74 40.00
C LYS A 314 12.88 -43.88 40.19
N LYS A 315 13.22 -44.75 41.14
CA LYS A 315 14.43 -44.85 41.97
C LYS A 315 15.68 -45.53 41.34
N SER A 316 16.81 -45.12 41.93
CA SER A 316 17.99 -45.87 42.43
C SER A 316 19.01 -46.50 41.48
N SER A 317 20.23 -45.96 41.55
CA SER A 317 21.52 -46.58 41.98
C SER A 317 22.64 -45.81 41.27
N ASP A 318 23.90 -45.76 41.68
CA ASP A 318 24.64 -45.69 42.94
C ASP A 318 26.09 -45.34 42.51
N VAL A 319 26.89 -44.78 43.42
CA VAL A 319 28.37 -44.67 43.38
C VAL A 319 29.04 -43.74 42.35
N GLY A 320 29.75 -42.72 42.87
CA GLY A 320 31.20 -42.65 42.57
C GLY A 320 31.80 -41.34 42.05
N SER A 321 32.28 -40.52 43.00
CA SER A 321 33.67 -40.01 43.03
C SER A 321 34.12 -38.82 42.15
N GLN A 322 34.65 -37.82 42.87
CA GLN A 322 35.86 -37.01 42.62
C GLN A 322 35.79 -35.73 41.75
N THR A 323 35.91 -34.60 42.46
CA THR A 323 36.71 -33.40 42.10
C THR A 323 38.21 -33.76 42.14
N PRO A 324 39.18 -32.99 41.54
CA PRO A 324 39.35 -31.54 41.78
C PRO A 324 39.99 -30.67 40.66
N ALA A 325 39.87 -29.34 40.84
CA ALA A 325 40.86 -28.25 40.58
C ALA A 325 41.47 -28.11 39.14
N ALA A 326 41.96 -26.98 38.64
CA ALA A 326 42.43 -25.71 39.20
C ALA A 326 42.75 -24.71 38.04
N LEU A 327 42.77 -23.41 38.38
CA LEU A 327 43.59 -22.29 37.85
C LEU A 327 43.56 -21.99 36.32
N SER A 328 43.36 -20.74 35.87
CA SER A 328 44.26 -19.60 36.14
C SER A 328 43.70 -18.27 35.58
N LYS A 329 44.13 -17.17 36.23
CA LYS A 329 43.91 -15.76 35.89
C LYS A 329 45.00 -15.27 34.91
N ALA A 330 44.67 -14.31 34.03
CA ALA A 330 45.47 -13.11 33.71
C ALA A 330 44.75 -12.29 32.61
N HIS A 331 44.29 -11.06 32.89
CA HIS A 331 44.99 -9.76 32.84
C HIS A 331 45.06 -9.12 31.43
N LYS A 332 44.51 -7.90 31.35
CA LYS A 332 44.47 -6.97 30.20
C LYS A 332 45.90 -6.45 29.84
N PRO A 333 46.06 -5.76 28.70
CA PRO A 333 45.94 -4.29 28.71
C PRO A 333 45.32 -3.64 27.44
N LYS A 334 44.84 -2.39 27.62
CA LYS A 334 44.56 -1.37 26.59
C LYS A 334 45.87 -0.69 26.13
N PRO A 335 45.90 0.01 24.98
CA PRO A 335 45.87 1.50 24.97
C PRO A 335 45.02 2.11 23.81
N SER A 336 44.31 3.24 24.04
CA SER A 336 44.61 4.64 23.63
C SER A 336 44.32 4.94 22.14
N ALA A 337 43.19 5.58 21.80
CA ALA A 337 42.93 7.02 21.64
C ALA A 337 43.58 7.66 20.39
N ASN A 338 42.74 8.17 19.47
CA ASN A 338 42.91 9.46 18.79
C ASN A 338 41.65 9.85 18.00
N THR A 339 41.17 11.05 18.30
CA THR A 339 40.13 11.86 17.66
C THR A 339 40.69 12.63 16.46
N VAL A 340 39.91 12.75 15.38
CA VAL A 340 40.07 13.80 14.35
C VAL A 340 38.69 14.19 13.81
N ASP A 341 38.34 15.48 13.95
CA ASP A 341 37.21 16.18 13.33
C ASP A 341 37.36 16.27 11.79
N PRO A 342 36.27 16.28 11.00
CA PRO A 342 36.30 16.84 9.66
C PRO A 342 35.67 18.24 9.61
N ALA A 343 36.43 19.12 8.99
CA ALA A 343 36.12 20.51 8.69
C ALA A 343 35.00 20.68 7.65
N LYS A 344 34.42 21.89 7.68
CA LYS A 344 33.54 22.51 6.68
C LYS A 344 33.89 22.15 5.24
N VAL A 345 32.90 21.69 4.49
CA VAL A 345 32.90 21.73 3.03
C VAL A 345 31.89 22.80 2.60
N ASP A 346 32.44 23.82 1.96
CA ASP A 346 31.75 24.86 1.22
C ASP A 346 31.24 24.24 -0.10
N THR A 347 29.94 24.35 -0.39
CA THR A 347 29.37 23.91 -1.67
C THR A 347 28.57 25.05 -2.28
N THR A 348 29.24 25.92 -3.02
CA THR A 348 28.67 26.58 -4.18
C THR A 348 28.54 25.54 -5.30
N ALA A 349 27.37 24.92 -5.42
CA ALA A 349 27.01 24.13 -6.61
C ALA A 349 26.13 25.02 -7.49
N SER A 350 26.64 25.35 -8.67
CA SER A 350 25.88 25.90 -9.79
C SER A 350 24.82 24.89 -10.22
N GLU A 351 23.56 25.32 -10.30
CA GLU A 351 22.43 24.57 -10.88
C GLU A 351 22.74 24.20 -12.34
N PRO A 352 22.59 22.93 -12.75
CA PRO A 352 22.55 22.54 -14.16
C PRO A 352 21.12 22.67 -14.72
N ASP A 353 21.02 22.86 -16.02
CA ASP A 353 19.84 23.23 -16.82
C ASP A 353 18.57 22.37 -16.56
N ASP A 354 17.62 22.90 -15.79
CA ASP A 354 16.34 22.25 -15.48
C ASP A 354 15.33 22.26 -16.65
N GLU A 355 15.42 23.20 -17.61
CA GLU A 355 14.45 23.36 -18.71
C GLU A 355 14.44 22.18 -19.69
N GLU A 356 15.62 21.62 -20.03
CA GLU A 356 15.74 20.54 -21.01
C GLU A 356 15.07 19.23 -20.50
N SER A 357 15.10 19.00 -19.19
CA SER A 357 14.47 17.83 -18.55
C SER A 357 12.94 17.92 -18.44
N VAL A 358 12.40 19.14 -18.38
CA VAL A 358 10.96 19.41 -18.32
C VAL A 358 10.32 19.16 -19.68
N ASP A 359 10.95 19.66 -20.73
CA ASP A 359 10.49 19.47 -22.10
C ASP A 359 10.50 18.00 -22.50
N GLU A 360 11.50 17.22 -22.09
CA GLU A 360 11.53 15.78 -22.30
C GLU A 360 10.34 15.04 -21.65
N ILE A 361 9.98 15.36 -20.40
CA ILE A 361 8.83 14.73 -19.72
C ILE A 361 7.52 15.12 -20.41
N VAL A 362 7.37 16.39 -20.77
CA VAL A 362 6.18 16.89 -21.48
C VAL A 362 6.07 16.24 -22.87
N GLU A 363 7.17 16.14 -23.60
CA GLU A 363 7.22 15.52 -24.92
C GLU A 363 6.94 14.01 -24.83
N LEU A 364 7.52 13.31 -23.85
CA LEU A 364 7.23 11.88 -23.58
C LEU A 364 5.74 11.66 -23.30
N LEU A 365 5.13 12.50 -22.46
CA LEU A 365 3.70 12.45 -22.16
C LEU A 365 2.82 12.71 -23.40
N GLN A 366 3.18 13.69 -24.22
CA GLN A 366 2.46 14.03 -25.46
C GLN A 366 2.61 12.94 -26.54
N ASN A 367 3.81 12.41 -26.72
CA ASN A 367 4.11 11.35 -27.69
C ASN A 367 3.41 10.03 -27.31
N THR A 368 3.29 9.75 -26.02
CA THR A 368 2.56 8.59 -25.49
C THR A 368 1.06 8.69 -25.77
N ALA A 369 0.44 9.83 -25.42
CA ALA A 369 -0.97 10.08 -25.71
C ALA A 369 -1.26 9.91 -27.22
N THR A 370 -0.36 10.34 -28.09
CA THR A 370 -0.53 10.25 -29.55
C THR A 370 -0.38 8.82 -30.10
N LYS A 371 0.53 8.02 -29.53
CA LYS A 371 0.72 6.60 -29.92
C LYS A 371 -0.41 5.71 -29.41
N ASP A 372 -0.86 5.90 -28.18
CA ASP A 372 -1.94 5.09 -27.60
C ASP A 372 -3.31 5.45 -28.18
N LEU A 373 -3.55 6.70 -28.61
CA LEU A 373 -4.74 7.07 -29.41
C LEU A 373 -4.78 6.35 -30.77
N ARG A 374 -3.61 6.05 -31.36
CA ARG A 374 -3.51 5.28 -32.62
C ARG A 374 -3.70 3.78 -32.37
N ASN A 375 -3.09 3.22 -31.34
CA ASN A 375 -3.19 1.79 -31.03
C ASN A 375 -4.59 1.41 -30.53
N SER A 376 -5.21 2.22 -29.65
CA SER A 376 -6.59 2.02 -29.19
C SER A 376 -7.61 2.08 -30.32
N LYS A 377 -7.46 2.98 -31.30
CA LYS A 377 -8.27 2.97 -32.52
C LYS A 377 -8.10 1.69 -33.33
N ILE A 378 -6.88 1.15 -33.42
CA ILE A 378 -6.60 -0.09 -34.16
C ILE A 378 -7.21 -1.30 -33.44
N ASP A 379 -7.13 -1.37 -32.11
CA ASP A 379 -7.68 -2.49 -31.34
C ASP A 379 -9.21 -2.43 -31.28
N ILE A 380 -9.82 -1.24 -31.23
CA ILE A 380 -11.27 -1.07 -31.38
C ILE A 380 -11.72 -1.53 -32.78
N ILE A 381 -11.01 -1.14 -33.84
CA ILE A 381 -11.33 -1.59 -35.21
C ILE A 381 -11.22 -3.11 -35.33
N LYS A 382 -10.19 -3.74 -34.75
CA LYS A 382 -10.03 -5.20 -34.72
C LYS A 382 -11.16 -5.89 -33.94
N SER A 383 -11.55 -5.36 -32.79
CA SER A 383 -12.65 -5.90 -31.98
C SER A 383 -14.05 -5.74 -32.59
N LEU A 384 -14.19 -4.92 -33.63
CA LEU A 384 -15.42 -4.73 -34.41
C LEU A 384 -15.41 -5.51 -35.74
N SER A 385 -14.30 -6.18 -36.06
CA SER A 385 -14.14 -7.01 -37.26
C SER A 385 -14.07 -8.52 -36.97
N ASP A 386 -14.21 -8.89 -35.70
CA ASP A 386 -14.50 -10.25 -35.18
C ASP A 386 -15.84 -10.23 -34.43
#